data_AF-A0A934CSD3-F1
#
_entry.id   AF-A0A934CSD3-F1
#
_cell.length_a   1.000
_cell.length_b   1.000
_cell.length_c   1.000
_cell.angle_alpha   90.00
_cell.angle_beta   90.00
_cell.angle_gamma   90.00
#
_symmetry.space_group_name_H-M   'P 1'
#
loop_
_entity.id
_entity.type
_entity.pdbx_description
1 polymer ?
#
loop_
_entity_poly.entity_id
_entity_poly.type
_entity_poly.pdbx_seq_one_letter_code
_entity_poly.pdbx_strand_id
1 'polypeptide(L)'
;MNKSTVYIKCPECGKTALVEQLQGKYVCANCSFDYTKLKDDPRKLDEILIENLKNGQMGQLMALTIHRWITLMPYNESINYVKGLAINNGIKWAGDRKGCIWTLFEKIFFRKKSY
;
A
#
# COMPACT_ATOMS: atom_id res chain seq x y z
N MET A 1 14.11 -11.22 8.05
CA MET A 1 13.33 -10.21 7.31
C MET A 1 11.86 -10.58 7.44
N ASN A 2 11.06 -9.82 8.19
CA ASN A 2 9.61 -10.03 8.18
C ASN A 2 9.11 -9.55 6.81
N LYS A 3 8.76 -10.49 5.94
CA LYS A 3 8.09 -10.17 4.68
C LYS A 3 6.65 -9.84 5.06
N SER A 4 6.28 -8.57 5.04
CA SER A 4 4.89 -8.17 5.22
C SER A 4 4.09 -8.75 4.07
N THR A 5 3.16 -9.66 4.36
CA THR A 5 2.27 -10.27 3.38
C THR A 5 1.19 -9.25 3.00
N VAL A 6 1.23 -8.73 1.78
CA VAL A 6 0.27 -7.72 1.30
C VAL A 6 -0.65 -8.38 0.28
N TYR A 7 -1.96 -8.32 0.52
CA TYR A 7 -2.96 -8.70 -0.46
C TYR A 7 -3.53 -7.44 -1.11
N ILE A 8 -3.55 -7.36 -2.43
CA ILE A 8 -4.22 -6.25 -3.13
C ILE A 8 -5.07 -6.80 -4.24
N LYS A 9 -6.15 -6.07 -4.55
CA LYS A 9 -6.92 -6.33 -5.75
C LYS A 9 -6.03 -6.02 -6.96
N CYS A 10 -5.73 -7.05 -7.74
CA CYS A 10 -4.88 -6.93 -8.91
C CYS A 10 -5.64 -6.22 -10.05
N PRO A 11 -5.04 -5.19 -10.69
CA PRO A 11 -5.69 -4.48 -11.79
C PRO A 11 -5.86 -5.34 -13.05
N GLU A 12 -5.00 -6.34 -13.25
CA GLU A 12 -5.01 -7.18 -14.45
C GLU A 12 -6.00 -8.35 -14.32
N CYS A 13 -5.97 -9.09 -13.20
CA CYS A 13 -6.85 -10.26 -13.03
C CYS A 13 -8.08 -10.01 -12.15
N GLY A 14 -8.24 -8.80 -11.59
CA GLY A 14 -9.37 -8.42 -10.73
C GLY A 14 -9.44 -9.11 -9.36
N LYS A 15 -8.60 -10.13 -9.11
CA LYS A 15 -8.58 -10.90 -7.86
C LYS A 15 -7.77 -10.17 -6.79
N THR A 16 -8.23 -10.26 -5.54
CA THR A 16 -7.40 -9.92 -4.37
C THR A 16 -6.38 -11.02 -4.17
N ALA A 17 -5.12 -10.72 -4.46
CA ALA A 17 -4.03 -11.70 -4.45
C ALA A 17 -2.83 -11.18 -3.66
N LEU A 18 -2.03 -12.13 -3.18
CA LEU A 18 -0.76 -11.83 -2.54
C LEU A 18 0.19 -11.12 -3.51
N VAL A 19 0.88 -10.09 -3.02
CA VAL A 19 2.00 -9.47 -3.70
C VAL A 19 3.27 -10.18 -3.27
N GLU A 20 3.93 -10.83 -4.23
CA GLU A 20 5.16 -11.57 -4.02
C GLU A 20 6.36 -10.77 -4.50
N GLN A 21 7.47 -10.88 -3.78
CA GLN A 21 8.74 -10.33 -4.24
C GLN A 21 9.52 -11.41 -5.02
N LEU A 22 9.59 -11.28 -6.34
CA LEU A 22 10.36 -12.16 -7.22
C LEU A 22 11.48 -11.37 -7.89
N GLN A 23 12.74 -11.75 -7.64
CA GLN A 23 13.92 -11.15 -8.28
C GLN A 23 13.95 -9.61 -8.26
N GLY A 24 13.57 -8.99 -7.13
CA GLY A 24 13.53 -7.54 -6.97
C GLY A 24 12.26 -6.85 -7.54
N LYS A 25 11.34 -7.62 -8.12
CA LYS A 25 10.04 -7.14 -8.58
C LYS A 25 8.93 -7.51 -7.60
N TYR A 26 7.87 -6.72 -7.59
CA TYR A 26 6.65 -7.03 -6.87
C TYR A 26 5.61 -7.53 -7.86
N VAL A 27 5.17 -8.79 -7.73
CA VAL A 27 4.25 -9.42 -8.68
C VAL A 27 2.98 -9.93 -8.02
N CYS A 28 1.90 -10.00 -8.79
CA CYS A 28 0.68 -10.67 -8.37
C CYS A 28 0.87 -12.20 -8.35
N ALA A 29 0.63 -12.84 -7.21
CA ALA A 29 0.73 -14.30 -7.09
C ALA A 29 -0.25 -15.07 -8.00
N ASN A 30 -1.33 -14.43 -8.47
CA ASN A 30 -2.34 -15.09 -9.30
C ASN A 30 -2.09 -14.96 -10.81
N CYS A 31 -1.60 -13.82 -11.31
CA CYS A 31 -1.41 -13.59 -12.75
C CYS A 31 -0.01 -13.11 -13.15
N SER A 32 0.92 -12.99 -12.20
CA SER A 32 2.28 -12.47 -12.41
C SER A 32 2.35 -11.02 -12.90
N PHE A 33 1.27 -10.23 -12.74
CA PHE A 33 1.29 -8.78 -13.00
C PHE A 33 2.43 -8.11 -12.24
N ASP A 34 3.29 -7.36 -12.93
CA ASP A 34 4.46 -6.69 -12.35
C ASP A 34 4.08 -5.28 -11.85
N TYR A 35 3.84 -5.16 -10.54
CA TYR A 35 3.51 -3.89 -9.88
C TYR A 35 4.68 -2.90 -9.91
N THR A 36 5.93 -3.35 -10.06
CA THR A 36 7.08 -2.45 -10.11
C THR A 36 7.03 -1.53 -11.34
N LYS A 37 6.38 -1.96 -12.43
CA LYS A 37 6.15 -1.13 -13.63
C LYS A 37 5.29 0.10 -13.38
N LEU A 38 4.47 0.10 -12.31
CA LEU A 38 3.63 1.23 -11.94
C LEU A 38 4.43 2.44 -11.45
N LYS A 39 5.73 2.28 -11.18
CA LYS A 39 6.62 3.41 -10.88
C LYS A 39 6.65 4.43 -12.03
N ASP A 40 6.53 3.94 -13.27
CA ASP A 40 6.57 4.76 -14.47
C ASP A 40 5.17 5.19 -14.93
N ASP A 41 4.10 4.74 -14.25
CA ASP A 41 2.71 5.14 -14.49
C ASP A 41 2.00 5.53 -13.18
N PRO A 42 2.22 6.76 -12.69
CA PRO A 42 1.62 7.25 -11.45
C PRO A 42 0.09 7.29 -11.48
N ARG A 43 -0.50 7.51 -12.67
CA ARG A 43 -1.97 7.55 -12.81
C ARG A 43 -2.57 6.17 -12.55
N LYS A 44 -1.97 5.12 -13.13
CA LYS A 44 -2.41 3.76 -12.87
C LYS A 44 -2.18 3.33 -11.42
N LEU A 45 -1.06 3.78 -10.82
CA LEU A 45 -0.81 3.56 -9.41
C LEU A 45 -1.91 4.19 -8.55
N ASP A 46 -2.27 5.44 -8.79
CA ASP A 46 -3.33 6.14 -8.05
C ASP A 46 -4.69 5.44 -8.14
N GLU A 47 -5.07 4.95 -9.31
CA GLU A 47 -6.30 4.16 -9.49
C GLU A 47 -6.31 2.93 -8.56
N ILE A 48 -5.21 2.17 -8.53
CA ILE A 48 -5.06 0.98 -7.69
C ILE A 48 -5.10 1.35 -6.21
N LEU A 49 -4.43 2.43 -5.82
CA LEU A 49 -4.43 2.93 -4.45
C LEU A 49 -5.86 3.31 -4.03
N ILE A 50 -6.59 4.07 -4.86
CA ILE A 50 -7.98 4.48 -4.61
C ILE A 50 -8.90 3.27 -4.46
N GLU A 51 -8.76 2.26 -5.32
CA GLU A 51 -9.55 1.02 -5.20
C GLU A 51 -9.30 0.32 -3.87
N ASN A 52 -8.05 0.24 -3.42
CA ASN A 52 -7.72 -0.36 -2.13
C ASN A 52 -8.18 0.52 -0.96
N LEU A 53 -8.07 1.85 -1.05
CA LEU A 53 -8.50 2.79 -0.02
C LEU A 53 -9.99 2.66 0.32
N LYS A 54 -10.84 2.28 -0.66
CA LYS A 54 -12.27 2.03 -0.47
C LYS A 54 -12.56 0.80 0.41
N ASN A 55 -11.60 -0.10 0.60
CA ASN A 55 -11.74 -1.30 1.43
C ASN A 55 -11.50 -1.06 2.93
N GLY A 56 -11.60 0.19 3.39
CA GLY A 56 -11.46 0.56 4.80
C GLY A 56 -10.02 0.51 5.32
N GLN A 57 -9.84 0.25 6.61
CA GLN A 57 -8.54 0.41 7.29
C GLN A 57 -7.46 -0.54 6.74
N MET A 58 -7.81 -1.79 6.46
CA MET A 58 -6.88 -2.75 5.87
C MET A 58 -6.48 -2.35 4.46
N GLY A 59 -7.45 -1.86 3.67
CA GLY A 59 -7.21 -1.31 2.35
C GLY A 59 -6.26 -0.09 2.34
N GLN A 60 -6.38 0.78 3.35
CA GLN A 60 -5.47 1.92 3.54
C GLN A 60 -4.03 1.49 3.86
N LEU A 61 -3.85 0.45 4.69
CA LEU A 61 -2.54 -0.11 4.98
C LEU A 61 -1.91 -0.76 3.74
N MET A 62 -2.72 -1.46 2.96
CA MET A 62 -2.29 -2.09 1.71
C MET A 62 -1.87 -1.04 0.67
N ALA A 63 -2.67 0.01 0.49
CA ALA A 63 -2.36 1.15 -0.36
C ALA A 63 -1.04 1.83 0.06
N LEU A 64 -0.85 2.06 1.36
CA LEU A 64 0.38 2.64 1.89
C LEU A 64 1.61 1.76 1.62
N THR A 65 1.47 0.45 1.83
CA THR A 65 2.57 -0.49 1.68
C THR A 65 2.98 -0.63 0.23
N ILE A 66 2.01 -0.77 -0.69
CA ILE A 66 2.29 -0.91 -2.11
C ILE A 66 2.89 0.37 -2.70
N HIS A 67 2.37 1.55 -2.31
CA HIS A 67 2.93 2.84 -2.71
C HIS A 67 4.41 2.91 -2.33
N ARG A 68 4.73 2.63 -1.06
CA ARG A 68 6.12 2.67 -0.56
C ARG A 68 7.03 1.70 -1.29
N TRP A 69 6.56 0.49 -1.59
CA TRP A 69 7.34 -0.53 -2.29
C TRP A 69 7.65 -0.15 -3.74
N ILE A 70 6.70 0.47 -4.44
CA ILE A 70 6.85 0.84 -5.85
C ILE A 70 7.66 2.13 -6.00
N THR A 71 7.35 3.16 -5.20
CA THR A 71 7.98 4.49 -5.32
C THR A 71 9.31 4.58 -4.57
N LEU A 72 9.58 3.63 -3.68
CA LEU A 72 10.73 3.67 -2.75
C LEU A 72 10.75 4.92 -1.86
N MET A 73 9.64 5.65 -1.76
CA MET A 73 9.56 6.85 -0.95
C MET A 73 9.67 6.53 0.55
N PRO A 74 10.18 7.49 1.35
CA PRO A 74 10.09 7.43 2.80
C PRO A 74 8.66 7.22 3.29
N TYR A 75 8.52 6.60 4.46
CA TYR A 75 7.21 6.22 5.01
C TYR A 75 6.30 7.43 5.29
N ASN A 76 6.85 8.51 5.83
CA ASN A 76 6.15 9.77 6.08
C ASN A 76 5.62 10.40 4.77
N GLU A 77 6.43 10.41 3.72
CA GLU A 77 6.02 10.90 2.40
C GLU A 77 4.92 10.02 1.79
N SER A 78 5.07 8.70 1.89
CA SER A 78 4.04 7.76 1.43
C SER A 78 2.72 7.91 2.19
N ILE A 79 2.76 8.14 3.51
CA ILE A 79 1.54 8.44 4.29
C ILE A 79 0.89 9.70 3.78
N ASN A 80 1.66 10.79 3.65
CA ASN A 80 1.10 12.07 3.23
C ASN A 80 0.48 11.98 1.84
N TYR A 81 1.14 11.29 0.92
CA TYR A 81 0.64 11.05 -0.43
C TYR A 81 -0.68 10.26 -0.41
N VAL A 82 -0.70 9.08 0.21
CA VAL A 82 -1.87 8.20 0.23
C VAL A 82 -3.02 8.81 1.04
N LYS A 83 -2.72 9.56 2.11
CA LYS A 83 -3.70 10.33 2.87
C LYS A 83 -4.32 11.43 2.00
N GLY A 84 -3.50 12.20 1.28
CA GLY A 84 -3.95 13.21 0.34
C GLY A 84 -4.86 12.62 -0.74
N LEU A 85 -4.46 11.49 -1.31
CA LEU A 85 -5.25 10.76 -2.31
C LEU A 85 -6.60 10.31 -1.74
N ALA A 86 -6.65 9.80 -0.51
CA ALA A 86 -7.89 9.44 0.15
C ALA A 86 -8.82 10.65 0.33
N ILE A 87 -8.30 11.75 0.88
CA ILE A 87 -9.08 12.97 1.16
C ILE A 87 -9.63 13.58 -0.14
N ASN A 88 -8.80 13.71 -1.17
CA ASN A 88 -9.19 14.28 -2.47
C ASN A 88 -10.27 13.45 -3.17
N ASN A 89 -10.41 12.17 -2.83
CA ASN A 89 -11.42 11.26 -3.36
C ASN A 89 -12.60 11.02 -2.40
N GLY A 90 -12.72 11.83 -1.32
CA GLY A 90 -13.81 11.72 -0.35
C GLY A 90 -13.77 10.44 0.50
N ILE A 91 -12.62 9.77 0.57
CA ILE A 91 -12.45 8.53 1.32
C ILE A 91 -12.04 8.85 2.76
N LYS A 92 -12.78 8.32 3.74
CA LYS A 92 -12.49 8.53 5.16
C LYS A 92 -11.15 7.91 5.55
N TRP A 93 -10.19 8.74 5.96
CA TRP A 93 -8.89 8.28 6.45
C TRP A 93 -8.99 7.78 7.90
N ALA A 94 -8.46 6.58 8.17
CA ALA A 94 -8.54 5.97 9.50
C ALA A 94 -7.56 6.57 10.52
N GLY A 95 -6.50 7.22 10.05
CA GLY A 95 -5.43 7.77 10.90
C GLY A 95 -5.79 9.02 11.70
N ASP A 96 -6.96 9.63 11.49
CA ASP A 96 -7.41 10.79 12.29
C ASP A 96 -8.07 10.38 13.62
N ARG A 97 -8.22 9.07 13.90
CA ARG A 97 -8.56 8.61 15.25
C ARG A 97 -7.33 8.70 16.15
N LYS A 98 -7.17 9.86 16.81
CA LYS A 98 -6.31 10.03 17.99
C LYS A 98 -6.49 8.81 18.92
N GLY A 99 -5.44 8.02 19.14
CA GLY A 99 -5.47 7.04 20.23
C GLY A 99 -4.64 5.78 20.05
N CYS A 100 -5.16 4.73 19.39
CA CYS A 100 -4.71 3.37 19.76
C CYS A 100 -4.31 2.43 18.62
N ILE A 101 -4.86 2.57 17.41
CA ILE A 101 -4.61 1.56 16.36
C ILE A 101 -3.35 1.90 15.56
N TRP A 102 -3.16 3.15 15.14
CA TRP A 102 -2.04 3.49 14.26
C TRP A 102 -0.66 3.29 14.89
N THR A 103 -0.50 3.67 16.16
CA THR A 103 0.74 3.52 16.93
C THR A 103 1.07 2.06 17.29
N LEU A 104 0.04 1.23 17.52
CA LEU A 104 0.23 -0.21 17.75
C LEU A 104 0.60 -0.92 16.44
N PHE A 105 -0.01 -0.51 15.32
CA PHE A 105 0.29 -1.07 14.00
C PHE A 105 1.66 -0.64 13.47
N GLU A 106 2.12 0.60 13.71
CA GLU A 106 3.52 1.01 13.46
C GLU A 106 4.51 0.11 14.21
N LYS A 107 4.21 -0.25 15.46
CA LYS A 107 5.05 -1.15 16.27
C LYS A 107 5.03 -2.60 15.78
N ILE A 108 3.88 -3.11 15.33
CA ILE A 108 3.69 -4.52 14.93
C ILE A 108 4.20 -4.78 13.51
N PHE A 109 3.85 -3.93 12.54
CA PHE A 109 4.17 -4.15 11.12
C PHE A 109 5.42 -3.39 10.65
N PHE A 110 5.76 -2.27 11.29
CA PHE A 110 6.77 -1.32 10.79
C PHE A 110 7.87 -0.99 11.81
N ARG A 111 8.17 -1.93 12.73
CA ARG A 111 9.20 -1.79 13.77
C ARG A 111 10.48 -1.18 13.16
N LYS A 112 10.72 0.10 13.45
CA LYS A 112 11.93 0.84 13.07
C LYS A 112 13.15 0.02 13.54
N LYS A 113 13.95 -0.51 12.60
CA LYS A 113 15.38 -0.58 12.85
C LYS A 113 15.91 0.83 12.63
N SER A 114 15.87 1.64 13.69
CA SER A 114 16.84 2.71 13.84
C SER A 114 18.19 2.02 14.08
N TYR A 115 19.07 2.08 13.09
CA TYR A 115 20.50 1.95 13.34
C TYR A 115 21.00 3.30 13.88
#